data_AF-A0AAT9SSS7-F1
#
_entry.id   AF-A0AAT9SSS7-F1
#
_cell.length_a   1.000
_cell.length_b   1.000
_cell.length_c   1.000
_cell.angle_alpha   90.00
_cell.angle_beta   90.00
_cell.angle_gamma   90.00
#
_symmetry.space_group_name_H-M   'P 1'
#
loop_
_entity.id
_entity.type
_entity.pdbx_description
1 polymer ?
#
loop_
_entity_poly.entity_id
_entity_poly.type
_entity_poly.pdbx_seq_one_letter_code
_entity_poly.pdbx_strand_id
1 'polypeptide(L)'
;MVRYQEIAHSLELGLAAGGDAARAIPSEHELCERYGASRTTIRAALKQLQDQGLIERRQGKGTFYRPRHITKHLGSIVDFHSEARMAGRVPKTQVLALTSRGATPAEFALFGGDIAKDGIVELLRLRSLDDQPAVLQRSRLGAAVLGEAKADALMNASLYRYLAECRGIHVATVEETLEPLAAGVEDAGHLGIPAGTAIFRSQRVARDGIGAVVEVSDNLIRGDIYRFTIRRQVGSAAS
;
A
#
# COMPACT_ATOMS: atom_id res chain seq x y z
N MET A 1 -19.46 26.87 -1.14
CA MET A 1 -19.48 25.53 -1.77
C MET A 1 -20.90 25.24 -2.23
N VAL A 2 -21.12 24.31 -3.16
CA VAL A 2 -22.49 23.86 -3.48
C VAL A 2 -22.98 22.97 -2.33
N ARG A 3 -24.26 23.09 -1.92
CA ARG A 3 -24.85 22.39 -0.75
C ARG A 3 -24.51 20.89 -0.65
N TYR A 4 -24.46 20.18 -1.79
CA TYR A 4 -24.13 18.75 -1.78
C TYR A 4 -22.65 18.47 -1.45
N GLN A 5 -21.73 19.38 -1.81
CA GLN A 5 -20.31 19.27 -1.49
C GLN A 5 -20.06 19.45 0.01
N GLU A 6 -20.80 20.35 0.66
CA GLU A 6 -20.75 20.55 2.12
C GLU A 6 -21.22 19.29 2.87
N ILE A 7 -22.29 18.65 2.38
CA ILE A 7 -22.80 17.40 2.94
C ILE A 7 -21.81 16.25 2.72
N ALA A 8 -21.23 16.13 1.53
CA ALA A 8 -20.19 15.13 1.24
C ALA A 8 -18.99 15.31 2.18
N HIS A 9 -18.51 16.54 2.35
CA HIS A 9 -17.39 16.85 3.24
C HIS A 9 -17.72 16.55 4.71
N SER A 10 -18.94 16.86 5.17
CA SER A 10 -19.40 16.52 6.52
C SER A 10 -19.40 15.00 6.77
N LEU A 11 -19.91 14.21 5.83
CA LEU A 11 -19.91 12.75 5.91
C LEU A 11 -18.49 12.16 5.88
N GLU A 12 -17.59 12.75 5.10
CA GLU A 12 -16.16 12.39 5.05
C GLU A 12 -15.44 12.69 6.37
N LEU A 13 -15.69 13.83 7.01
CA LEU A 13 -15.14 14.12 8.35
C LEU A 13 -15.62 13.11 9.40
N GLY A 14 -16.86 12.64 9.28
CA GLY A 14 -17.41 11.56 10.12
C GLY A 14 -16.69 10.22 9.94
N LEU A 15 -16.09 9.97 8.77
CA LEU A 15 -15.22 8.81 8.50
C LEU A 15 -13.85 8.97 9.16
N ALA A 16 -13.25 10.16 9.06
CA ALA A 16 -11.92 10.46 9.60
C ALA A 16 -11.84 10.33 11.14
N ALA A 17 -12.95 10.57 11.84
CA ALA A 17 -13.06 10.45 13.30
C ALA A 17 -13.13 9.00 13.84
N GLY A 18 -12.87 7.98 13.01
CA GLY A 18 -12.83 6.58 13.44
C GLY A 18 -14.03 5.74 13.01
N GLY A 19 -14.65 6.05 11.86
CA GLY A 19 -15.69 5.20 11.29
C GLY A 19 -15.15 3.81 10.94
N ASP A 20 -15.64 2.79 11.61
CA ASP A 20 -15.48 1.39 11.19
C ASP A 20 -16.06 1.24 9.77
N ALA A 21 -15.38 0.50 8.90
CA ALA A 21 -15.88 0.15 7.56
C ALA A 21 -17.19 -0.67 7.61
N ALA A 22 -17.52 -1.23 8.78
CA ALA A 22 -18.82 -1.85 9.02
C ALA A 22 -19.96 -0.86 9.31
N ARG A 23 -19.67 0.43 9.53
CA ARG A 23 -20.69 1.42 9.88
C ARG A 23 -21.54 1.76 8.66
N ALA A 24 -22.82 1.45 8.76
CA ALA A 24 -23.81 1.87 7.79
C ALA A 24 -23.92 3.40 7.79
N ILE A 25 -23.97 3.98 6.60
CA ILE A 25 -24.40 5.35 6.39
C ILE A 25 -25.93 5.37 6.58
N PRO A 26 -26.47 6.40 7.27
CA PRO A 26 -27.91 6.58 7.33
C PRO A 26 -28.53 6.55 5.93
N SER A 27 -29.76 6.05 5.84
CA SER A 27 -30.52 6.00 4.61
C SER A 27 -30.64 7.38 3.96
N GLU A 28 -30.91 7.42 2.65
CA GLU A 28 -31.17 8.68 1.94
C GLU A 28 -32.24 9.53 2.64
N HIS A 29 -33.24 8.88 3.23
CA HIS A 29 -34.32 9.53 3.96
C HIS A 29 -33.82 10.20 5.25
N GLU A 30 -33.11 9.48 6.10
CA GLU A 30 -32.53 10.02 7.34
C GLU A 30 -31.52 11.14 7.06
N LEU A 31 -30.77 11.05 5.96
CA LEU A 31 -29.86 12.12 5.53
C LEU A 31 -30.62 13.36 5.05
N CYS A 32 -31.75 13.20 4.36
CA CYS A 32 -32.60 14.34 3.99
C CYS A 32 -33.11 15.07 5.23
N GLU A 33 -33.57 14.33 6.25
CA GLU A 33 -34.03 14.89 7.52
C GLU A 33 -32.89 15.58 8.28
N ARG A 34 -31.74 14.90 8.41
CA ARG A 34 -30.57 15.42 9.13
C ARG A 34 -30.03 16.72 8.55
N TYR A 35 -29.94 16.82 7.22
CA TYR A 35 -29.30 17.96 6.54
C TYR A 35 -30.30 18.98 5.99
N GLY A 36 -31.61 18.74 6.15
CA GLY A 36 -32.68 19.57 5.58
C GLY A 36 -32.50 19.75 4.08
N ALA A 37 -32.12 18.68 3.37
CA ALA A 37 -31.73 18.73 1.97
C ALA A 37 -32.63 17.84 1.11
N SER A 38 -32.77 18.18 -0.17
CA SER A 38 -33.54 17.37 -1.12
C SER A 38 -32.89 16.00 -1.36
N ARG A 39 -33.68 15.00 -1.73
CA ARG A 39 -33.17 13.68 -2.15
C ARG A 39 -32.13 13.79 -3.27
N THR A 40 -32.33 14.70 -4.22
CA THR A 40 -31.38 14.95 -5.32
C THR A 40 -30.03 15.43 -4.78
N THR A 41 -30.04 16.34 -3.79
CA THR A 41 -28.83 16.85 -3.14
C THR A 41 -28.11 15.76 -2.36
N ILE A 42 -28.84 14.93 -1.59
CA ILE A 42 -28.25 13.80 -0.86
C ILE A 42 -27.66 12.77 -1.82
N ARG A 43 -28.37 12.43 -2.90
CA ARG A 43 -27.85 11.51 -3.92
C ARG A 43 -26.60 12.05 -4.61
N ALA A 44 -26.54 13.35 -4.89
CA ALA A 44 -25.33 13.96 -5.44
C ALA A 44 -24.14 13.87 -4.47
N ALA A 45 -24.36 14.11 -3.17
CA ALA A 45 -23.34 13.96 -2.14
C ALA A 45 -22.85 12.51 -2.00
N LEU A 46 -23.79 11.54 -1.91
CA LEU A 46 -23.45 10.12 -1.83
C LEU A 46 -22.78 9.63 -3.10
N LYS A 47 -23.21 10.09 -4.28
CA LYS A 47 -22.57 9.74 -5.55
C LYS A 47 -21.13 10.27 -5.57
N GLN A 48 -20.88 11.50 -5.14
CA GLN A 48 -19.52 12.03 -5.04
C GLN A 48 -18.64 11.15 -4.14
N LEU A 49 -19.12 10.79 -2.95
CA LEU A 49 -18.39 9.91 -2.02
C LEU A 49 -18.17 8.51 -2.60
N GLN A 50 -19.14 7.98 -3.37
CA GLN A 50 -19.04 6.70 -4.04
C GLN A 50 -18.03 6.73 -5.19
N ASP A 51 -18.06 7.79 -6.00
CA ASP A 51 -17.10 8.05 -7.08
C ASP A 51 -15.67 8.23 -6.52
N GLN A 52 -15.55 8.76 -5.30
CA GLN A 52 -14.30 8.86 -4.54
C GLN A 52 -13.88 7.55 -3.84
N GLY A 53 -14.69 6.49 -3.93
CA GLY A 53 -14.40 5.20 -3.29
C GLY A 53 -14.45 5.21 -1.76
N LEU A 54 -15.06 6.23 -1.15
CA LEU A 54 -15.16 6.37 0.31
C LEU A 54 -16.32 5.57 0.91
N ILE A 55 -17.28 5.21 0.07
CA ILE A 55 -18.48 4.47 0.47
C ILE A 55 -18.81 3.41 -0.59
N GLU A 56 -19.49 2.35 -0.17
CA GLU A 56 -20.00 1.33 -1.09
C GLU A 56 -21.46 1.03 -0.82
N ARG A 57 -22.19 0.74 -1.90
CA ARG A 57 -23.58 0.31 -1.83
C ARG A 57 -23.64 -1.21 -1.87
N ARG A 58 -24.21 -1.81 -0.83
CA ARG A 58 -24.47 -3.26 -0.77
C ARG A 58 -25.95 -3.47 -1.03
N GLN A 59 -26.29 -4.11 -2.16
CA GLN A 59 -27.67 -4.32 -2.57
C GLN A 59 -28.48 -5.01 -1.46
N GLY A 60 -29.64 -4.43 -1.12
CA GLY A 60 -30.51 -4.92 -0.03
C GLY A 60 -30.00 -4.66 1.39
N LYS A 61 -28.77 -4.14 1.57
CA LYS A 61 -28.15 -3.92 2.90
C LYS A 61 -27.88 -2.46 3.23
N GLY A 62 -27.93 -1.56 2.25
CA GLY A 62 -27.71 -0.13 2.43
C GLY A 62 -26.34 0.34 1.93
N THR A 63 -25.92 1.51 2.38
CA THR A 63 -24.66 2.15 2.01
C THR A 63 -23.72 2.13 3.20
N PHE A 64 -22.46 1.74 3.01
CA PHE A 64 -21.47 1.56 4.07
C PHE A 64 -20.24 2.39 3.77
N TYR A 65 -19.55 2.85 4.82
CA TYR A 65 -18.23 3.42 4.65
C TYR A 65 -17.23 2.37 4.17
N ARG A 66 -16.32 2.74 3.28
CA ARG A 66 -15.16 1.91 2.96
C ARG A 66 -14.07 2.12 4.02
N PRO A 67 -13.25 1.10 4.32
CA PRO A 67 -12.09 1.30 5.16
C PRO A 67 -11.20 2.35 4.51
N ARG A 68 -11.03 3.50 5.18
CA ARG A 68 -10.18 4.59 4.70
C ARG A 68 -8.73 4.12 4.52
N HIS A 69 -8.31 3.19 5.37
CA HIS A 69 -6.97 2.61 5.34
C HIS A 69 -7.01 1.10 5.14
N ILE A 70 -6.03 0.58 4.40
CA ILE A 70 -5.62 -0.82 4.53
C ILE A 70 -4.77 -0.95 5.80
N THR A 71 -5.15 -1.88 6.67
CA THR A 71 -4.35 -2.21 7.86
C THR A 71 -3.24 -3.17 7.47
N LYS A 72 -2.00 -2.73 7.60
CA LYS A 72 -0.81 -3.56 7.51
C LYS A 72 -0.38 -4.02 8.90
N HIS A 73 -0.36 -5.32 9.12
CA HIS A 73 0.04 -5.92 10.40
C HIS A 73 1.55 -6.11 10.46
N LEU A 74 2.21 -5.34 11.33
CA LEU A 74 3.64 -5.48 11.60
C LEU A 74 3.86 -6.76 12.42
N GLY A 75 4.40 -7.79 11.76
CA GLY A 75 4.60 -9.12 12.32
C GLY A 75 4.25 -10.27 11.36
N SER A 76 3.59 -10.00 10.24
CA SER A 76 3.32 -10.99 9.19
C SER A 76 3.98 -10.59 7.88
N ILE A 77 4.68 -11.53 7.24
CA ILE A 77 5.20 -11.37 5.87
C ILE A 77 4.05 -11.64 4.89
N VAL A 78 3.06 -10.76 4.87
CA VAL A 78 1.99 -10.81 3.87
C VAL A 78 2.40 -9.89 2.73
N ASP A 79 2.38 -10.40 1.51
CA ASP A 79 2.65 -9.57 0.35
C ASP A 79 1.48 -8.61 0.07
N PHE A 80 1.75 -7.45 -0.52
CA PHE A 80 0.73 -6.42 -0.73
C PHE A 80 -0.46 -6.84 -1.61
N HIS A 81 -0.29 -7.81 -2.53
CA HIS A 81 -1.45 -8.29 -3.31
C HIS A 81 -2.41 -9.05 -2.40
N SER A 82 -1.85 -9.87 -1.50
CA SER A 82 -2.61 -10.57 -0.47
C SER A 82 -3.26 -9.58 0.51
N GLU A 83 -2.53 -8.56 0.99
CA GLU A 83 -3.09 -7.51 1.88
C GLU A 83 -4.27 -6.77 1.21
N ALA A 84 -4.10 -6.37 -0.06
CA ALA A 84 -5.14 -5.66 -0.82
C ALA A 84 -6.40 -6.51 -0.99
N ARG A 85 -6.24 -7.79 -1.37
CA ARG A 85 -7.36 -8.72 -1.56
C ARG A 85 -8.09 -9.00 -0.25
N MET A 86 -7.37 -9.17 0.86
CA MET A 86 -7.98 -9.30 2.19
C MET A 86 -8.78 -8.06 2.59
N ALA A 87 -8.35 -6.87 2.15
CA ALA A 87 -9.07 -5.61 2.34
C ALA A 87 -10.18 -5.35 1.30
N GLY A 88 -10.44 -6.28 0.38
CA GLY A 88 -11.45 -6.12 -0.69
C GLY A 88 -11.09 -5.04 -1.72
N ARG A 89 -9.80 -4.71 -1.87
CA ARG A 89 -9.28 -3.71 -2.80
C ARG A 89 -8.65 -4.39 -4.00
N VAL A 90 -8.60 -3.70 -5.14
CA VAL A 90 -7.98 -4.21 -6.37
C VAL A 90 -6.54 -3.73 -6.45
N PRO A 91 -5.54 -4.60 -6.21
CA PRO A 91 -4.14 -4.23 -6.36
C PRO A 91 -3.73 -4.17 -7.83
N LYS A 92 -2.89 -3.20 -8.16
CA LYS A 92 -2.22 -3.09 -9.46
C LYS A 92 -0.76 -2.72 -9.26
N THR A 93 0.13 -3.35 -10.03
CA THR A 93 1.56 -3.03 -9.99
C THR A 93 2.00 -2.59 -11.39
N GLN A 94 2.59 -1.41 -11.49
CA GLN A 94 3.25 -0.90 -12.68
C GLN A 94 4.76 -0.84 -12.43
N VAL A 95 5.55 -1.34 -13.39
CA VAL A 95 7.00 -1.15 -13.39
C VAL A 95 7.29 0.19 -14.07
N LEU A 96 7.94 1.10 -13.35
CA LEU A 96 8.32 2.42 -13.85
C LEU A 96 9.73 2.40 -14.44
N ALA A 97 10.65 1.65 -13.81
CA ALA A 97 12.00 1.46 -14.28
C ALA A 97 12.53 0.08 -13.87
N LEU A 98 13.35 -0.49 -14.74
CA LEU A 98 14.10 -1.72 -14.50
C LEU A 98 15.48 -1.55 -15.13
N THR A 99 16.50 -1.33 -14.32
CA THR A 99 17.86 -1.01 -14.78
C THR A 99 18.87 -1.93 -14.12
N SER A 100 19.96 -2.25 -14.83
CA SER A 100 21.07 -3.05 -14.32
C SER A 100 22.33 -2.21 -14.30
N ARG A 101 23.12 -2.35 -13.23
CA ARG A 101 24.43 -1.71 -13.10
C ARG A 101 25.40 -2.58 -12.31
N GLY A 102 26.68 -2.22 -12.35
CA GLY A 102 27.69 -2.82 -11.47
C GLY A 102 27.35 -2.61 -9.99
N ALA A 103 27.68 -3.58 -9.16
CA ALA A 103 27.54 -3.48 -7.71
C ALA A 103 28.58 -2.51 -7.13
N THR A 104 28.16 -1.71 -6.15
CA THR A 104 29.07 -0.87 -5.36
C THR A 104 29.79 -1.71 -4.29
N PRO A 105 30.91 -1.23 -3.70
CA PRO A 105 31.57 -1.94 -2.59
C PRO A 105 30.64 -2.20 -1.40
N ALA A 106 29.74 -1.26 -1.08
CA ALA A 106 28.74 -1.44 -0.04
C ALA A 106 27.72 -2.55 -0.38
N GLU A 107 27.36 -2.69 -1.65
CA GLU A 107 26.45 -3.75 -2.11
C GLU A 107 27.14 -5.12 -2.16
N PHE A 108 28.43 -5.18 -2.49
CA PHE A 108 29.21 -6.41 -2.31
C PHE A 108 29.24 -6.86 -0.85
N ALA A 109 29.43 -5.91 0.08
CA ALA A 109 29.40 -6.21 1.51
C ALA A 109 28.01 -6.66 2.00
N LEU A 110 26.95 -6.11 1.41
CA LEU A 110 25.56 -6.36 1.82
C LEU A 110 24.97 -7.65 1.22
N PHE A 111 25.10 -7.84 -0.08
CA PHE A 111 24.55 -8.98 -0.83
C PHE A 111 25.50 -10.18 -0.87
N GLY A 112 26.80 -9.96 -0.65
CA GLY A 112 27.83 -10.98 -0.84
C GLY A 112 28.26 -11.13 -2.30
N GLY A 113 29.45 -11.69 -2.50
CA GLY A 113 30.08 -11.83 -3.82
C GLY A 113 29.23 -12.61 -4.82
N ASP A 114 28.61 -13.72 -4.40
CA ASP A 114 27.84 -14.59 -5.30
C ASP A 114 26.60 -13.91 -5.88
N ILE A 115 25.97 -13.01 -5.14
CA ILE A 115 24.76 -12.29 -5.57
C ILE A 115 25.15 -11.01 -6.34
N ALA A 116 26.20 -10.32 -5.91
CA ALA A 116 26.58 -9.02 -6.46
C ALA A 116 27.50 -9.11 -7.70
N LYS A 117 28.16 -10.26 -7.95
CA LYS A 117 29.17 -10.41 -9.03
C LYS A 117 28.64 -10.08 -10.43
N ASP A 118 27.40 -10.44 -10.72
CA ASP A 118 26.78 -10.23 -12.04
C ASP A 118 26.07 -8.87 -12.14
N GLY A 119 26.22 -8.03 -11.11
CA GLY A 119 25.61 -6.72 -11.01
C GLY A 119 24.33 -6.70 -10.16
N ILE A 120 23.83 -5.48 -9.96
CA ILE A 120 22.61 -5.17 -9.22
C ILE A 120 21.55 -4.68 -10.19
N VAL A 121 20.35 -5.20 -10.01
CA VAL A 121 19.14 -4.70 -10.65
C VAL A 121 18.43 -3.73 -9.72
N GLU A 122 18.09 -2.58 -10.26
CA GLU A 122 17.25 -1.56 -9.65
C GLU A 122 15.87 -1.60 -10.28
N LEU A 123 14.85 -1.87 -9.46
CA LEU A 123 13.47 -2.02 -9.86
C LEU A 123 12.62 -0.95 -9.17
N LEU A 124 12.07 -0.02 -9.95
CA LEU A 124 11.12 0.99 -9.49
C LEU A 124 9.70 0.58 -9.87
N ARG A 125 8.81 0.48 -8.89
CA ARG A 125 7.40 0.10 -9.11
C ARG A 125 6.45 1.06 -8.42
N LEU A 126 5.37 1.38 -9.12
CA LEU A 126 4.21 2.04 -8.55
C LEU A 126 3.13 1.01 -8.27
N ARG A 127 2.67 0.96 -7.02
CA ARG A 127 1.62 0.04 -6.60
C ARG A 127 0.39 0.84 -6.24
N SER A 128 -0.73 0.43 -6.79
CA SER A 128 -2.00 1.13 -6.68
C SER A 128 -3.08 0.22 -6.10
N LEU A 129 -4.05 0.84 -5.45
CA LEU A 129 -5.24 0.20 -4.89
C LEU A 129 -6.46 0.92 -5.46
N ASP A 130 -7.30 0.19 -6.20
CA ASP A 130 -8.43 0.77 -6.95
C ASP A 130 -7.97 1.94 -7.84
N ASP A 131 -6.89 1.71 -8.60
CA ASP A 131 -6.22 2.69 -9.46
C ASP A 131 -5.67 3.96 -8.77
N GLN A 132 -5.72 4.03 -7.44
CA GLN A 132 -5.07 5.08 -6.66
C GLN A 132 -3.64 4.69 -6.28
N PRO A 133 -2.60 5.47 -6.64
CA PRO A 133 -1.23 5.18 -6.24
C PRO A 133 -1.08 5.14 -4.72
N ALA A 134 -0.46 4.10 -4.19
CA ALA A 134 -0.38 3.84 -2.75
C ALA A 134 1.04 3.60 -2.23
N VAL A 135 1.88 2.94 -3.04
CA VAL A 135 3.26 2.65 -2.68
C VAL A 135 4.18 2.87 -3.87
N LEU A 136 5.23 3.67 -3.68
CA LEU A 136 6.37 3.74 -4.59
C LEU A 136 7.48 2.86 -4.03
N GLN A 137 7.80 1.77 -4.71
CA GLN A 137 8.75 0.76 -4.27
C GLN A 137 10.02 0.81 -5.10
N ARG A 138 11.16 0.99 -4.43
CA ARG A 138 12.51 0.88 -5.00
C ARG A 138 13.18 -0.37 -4.46
N SER A 139 13.34 -1.38 -5.29
CA SER A 139 13.99 -2.65 -4.91
C SER A 139 15.36 -2.76 -5.57
N ARG A 140 16.33 -3.27 -4.82
CA ARG A 140 17.66 -3.68 -5.29
C ARG A 140 17.85 -5.16 -5.02
N LEU A 141 18.34 -5.88 -6.01
CA LEU A 141 18.62 -7.31 -5.95
C LEU A 141 19.72 -7.68 -6.94
N GLY A 142 20.41 -8.80 -6.73
CA GLY A 142 21.41 -9.28 -7.69
C GLY A 142 20.78 -9.65 -9.03
N ALA A 143 21.50 -9.42 -10.13
CA ALA A 143 21.04 -9.79 -11.47
C ALA A 143 20.72 -11.29 -11.58
N ALA A 144 21.54 -12.16 -10.97
CA ALA A 144 21.30 -13.60 -10.93
C ALA A 144 20.04 -13.98 -10.13
N VAL A 145 19.73 -13.23 -9.07
CA VAL A 145 18.53 -13.41 -8.24
C VAL A 145 17.28 -13.11 -9.06
N LEU A 146 17.25 -11.98 -9.79
CA LEU A 146 16.12 -11.66 -10.66
C LEU A 146 16.03 -12.61 -11.87
N GLY A 147 17.17 -12.99 -12.44
CA GLY A 147 17.23 -13.73 -13.70
C GLY A 147 16.79 -12.86 -14.89
N GLU A 148 16.22 -13.51 -15.91
CA GLU A 148 15.83 -12.85 -17.18
C GLU A 148 14.46 -12.16 -17.14
N ALA A 149 13.94 -11.87 -15.94
CA ALA A 149 12.64 -11.24 -15.78
C ALA A 149 12.58 -9.90 -16.52
N LYS A 150 11.62 -9.77 -17.43
CA LYS A 150 11.26 -8.48 -18.03
C LYS A 150 10.23 -7.77 -17.18
N ALA A 151 10.06 -6.47 -17.40
CA ALA A 151 9.09 -5.64 -16.69
C ALA A 151 7.69 -6.28 -16.63
N ASP A 152 7.21 -6.86 -17.74
CA ASP A 152 5.90 -7.51 -17.84
C ASP A 152 5.70 -8.66 -16.86
N ALA A 153 6.75 -9.46 -16.59
CA ALA A 153 6.70 -10.56 -15.64
C ALA A 153 6.62 -10.08 -14.17
N LEU A 154 6.98 -8.82 -13.93
CA LEU A 154 6.98 -8.17 -12.61
C LEU A 154 5.75 -7.26 -12.42
N MET A 155 4.92 -7.12 -13.46
CA MET A 155 3.62 -6.49 -13.40
C MET A 155 2.60 -7.43 -12.77
N ASN A 156 1.74 -6.88 -11.91
CA ASN A 156 0.63 -7.58 -11.24
C ASN A 156 1.00 -8.85 -10.43
N ALA A 157 2.28 -9.11 -10.20
CA ALA A 157 2.78 -10.15 -9.31
C ALA A 157 3.51 -9.55 -8.09
N SER A 158 3.44 -10.25 -6.96
CA SER A 158 4.37 -9.99 -5.84
C SER A 158 5.78 -10.40 -6.26
N LEU A 159 6.80 -9.57 -5.97
CA LEU A 159 8.19 -9.90 -6.30
C LEU A 159 8.62 -11.20 -5.61
N TYR A 160 8.24 -11.40 -4.34
CA TYR A 160 8.56 -12.63 -3.61
C TYR A 160 7.87 -13.86 -4.18
N ARG A 161 6.66 -13.68 -4.74
CA ARG A 161 5.98 -14.77 -5.46
C ARG A 161 6.76 -15.14 -6.72
N TYR A 162 7.21 -14.15 -7.50
CA TYR A 162 8.06 -14.41 -8.66
C TYR A 162 9.36 -15.12 -8.28
N LEU A 163 10.05 -14.66 -7.22
CA LEU A 163 11.27 -15.29 -6.74
C LEU A 163 11.04 -16.74 -6.31
N ALA A 164 9.94 -17.02 -5.61
CA ALA A 164 9.59 -18.38 -5.21
C ALA A 164 9.24 -19.27 -6.42
N GLU A 165 8.29 -18.85 -7.25
CA GLU A 165 7.72 -19.67 -8.34
C GLU A 165 8.67 -19.84 -9.53
N CYS A 166 9.42 -18.79 -9.89
CA CYS A 166 10.25 -18.79 -11.09
C CYS A 166 11.75 -18.97 -10.80
N ARG A 167 12.21 -18.66 -9.58
CA ARG A 167 13.63 -18.73 -9.22
C ARG A 167 13.93 -19.74 -8.11
N GLY A 168 12.91 -20.30 -7.45
CA GLY A 168 13.08 -21.20 -6.30
C GLY A 168 13.65 -20.50 -5.06
N ILE A 169 13.63 -19.17 -5.02
CA ILE A 169 14.18 -18.37 -3.93
C ILE A 169 13.05 -18.00 -2.98
N HIS A 170 13.07 -18.57 -1.78
CA HIS A 170 12.08 -18.33 -0.75
C HIS A 170 12.63 -17.36 0.30
N VAL A 171 11.98 -16.21 0.45
CA VAL A 171 12.27 -15.26 1.54
C VAL A 171 11.84 -15.88 2.85
N ALA A 172 12.78 -16.05 3.78
CA ALA A 172 12.56 -16.62 5.10
C ALA A 172 12.40 -15.53 6.17
N THR A 173 13.15 -14.43 6.05
CA THR A 173 13.09 -13.32 7.01
C THR A 173 13.09 -11.98 6.30
N VAL A 174 12.41 -11.01 6.90
CA VAL A 174 12.46 -9.61 6.48
C VAL A 174 12.66 -8.75 7.71
N GLU A 175 13.75 -8.00 7.73
CA GLU A 175 13.91 -6.88 8.65
C GLU A 175 13.28 -5.65 8.00
N GLU A 176 12.38 -4.96 8.71
CA GLU A 176 11.65 -3.79 8.20
C GLU A 176 11.72 -2.63 9.20
N THR A 177 12.25 -1.50 8.75
CA THR A 177 12.31 -0.24 9.50
C THR A 177 11.29 0.74 8.92
N LEU A 178 10.48 1.34 9.80
CA LEU A 178 9.47 2.33 9.42
C LEU A 178 9.80 3.71 9.98
N GLU A 179 9.80 4.71 9.10
CA GLU A 179 10.09 6.10 9.44
C GLU A 179 9.05 7.04 8.82
N PRO A 180 8.54 8.04 9.55
CA PRO A 180 7.74 9.10 8.95
C PRO A 180 8.64 10.06 8.18
N LEU A 181 8.22 10.48 6.98
CA LEU A 181 8.92 11.45 6.14
C LEU A 181 7.92 12.39 5.45
N ALA A 182 8.42 13.54 5.01
CA ALA A 182 7.70 14.43 4.11
C ALA A 182 8.06 14.06 2.66
N ALA A 183 7.06 13.89 1.80
CA ALA A 183 7.28 13.48 0.41
C ALA A 183 8.07 14.55 -0.36
N GLY A 184 9.18 14.14 -0.99
CA GLY A 184 9.92 14.99 -1.93
C GLY A 184 9.12 15.24 -3.21
N VAL A 185 9.53 16.24 -4.01
CA VAL A 185 8.77 16.65 -5.21
C VAL A 185 8.60 15.52 -6.22
N GLU A 186 9.66 14.77 -6.51
CA GLU A 186 9.63 13.67 -7.47
C GLU A 186 8.75 12.51 -6.98
N ASP A 187 8.96 12.07 -5.74
CA ASP A 187 8.16 11.01 -5.10
C ASP A 187 6.68 11.36 -5.02
N ALA A 188 6.38 12.61 -4.66
CA ALA A 188 5.03 13.14 -4.59
C ALA A 188 4.36 13.14 -5.97
N GLY A 189 5.12 13.47 -7.03
CA GLY A 189 4.67 13.37 -8.41
C GLY A 189 4.26 11.95 -8.81
N HIS A 190 5.09 10.94 -8.49
CA HIS A 190 4.74 9.54 -8.74
C HIS A 190 3.52 9.06 -7.94
N LEU A 191 3.39 9.51 -6.69
CA LEU A 191 2.30 9.12 -5.79
C LEU A 191 1.01 9.91 -6.02
N GLY A 192 1.04 10.96 -6.86
CA GLY A 192 -0.11 11.83 -7.10
C GLY A 192 -0.56 12.60 -5.86
N ILE A 193 0.39 13.02 -5.03
CA ILE A 193 0.15 13.78 -3.79
C ILE A 193 0.91 15.10 -3.81
N PRO A 194 0.52 16.11 -2.99
CA PRO A 194 1.33 17.31 -2.83
C PRO A 194 2.71 17.02 -2.22
N ALA A 195 3.74 17.72 -2.67
CA ALA A 195 5.04 17.71 -1.99
C ALA A 195 4.90 18.15 -0.53
N GLY A 196 5.68 17.56 0.36
CA GLY A 196 5.58 17.78 1.80
C GLY A 196 4.51 16.95 2.51
N THR A 197 3.67 16.21 1.77
CA THR A 197 2.68 15.30 2.38
C THR A 197 3.38 14.25 3.24
N ALA A 198 2.84 14.01 4.45
CA ALA A 198 3.37 12.99 5.36
C ALA A 198 3.16 11.59 4.79
N ILE A 199 4.24 10.83 4.70
CA ILE A 199 4.30 9.45 4.21
C ILE A 199 5.11 8.59 5.18
N PHE A 200 4.98 7.27 5.05
CA PHE A 200 5.87 6.32 5.72
C PHE A 200 6.90 5.82 4.74
N ARG A 201 8.17 5.81 5.14
CA ARG A 201 9.23 5.07 4.47
C ARG A 201 9.42 3.74 5.17
N SER A 202 9.35 2.66 4.39
CA SER A 202 9.60 1.28 4.81
C SER A 202 10.87 0.80 4.14
N GLN A 203 11.95 0.70 4.91
CA GLN A 203 13.20 0.12 4.47
C GLN A 203 13.23 -1.35 4.86
N ARG A 204 13.49 -2.24 3.90
CA ARG A 204 13.41 -3.68 4.10
C ARG A 204 14.69 -4.37 3.65
N VAL A 205 15.13 -5.36 4.42
CA VAL A 205 16.18 -6.31 4.04
C VAL A 205 15.58 -7.71 4.11
N ALA A 206 15.42 -8.33 2.94
CA ALA A 206 14.87 -9.67 2.82
C ALA A 206 16.00 -10.71 2.68
N ARG A 207 15.92 -11.79 3.46
CA ARG A 207 16.88 -12.89 3.43
C ARG A 207 16.19 -14.21 3.14
N ASP A 208 16.90 -15.10 2.45
CA ASP A 208 16.44 -16.46 2.20
C ASP A 208 16.67 -17.40 3.39
N GLY A 209 16.36 -18.69 3.21
CA GLY A 209 16.48 -19.71 4.25
C GLY A 209 17.92 -20.01 4.70
N ILE A 210 18.94 -19.57 3.94
CA ILE A 210 20.36 -19.70 4.33
C ILE A 210 20.94 -18.39 4.85
N GLY A 211 20.13 -17.33 4.94
CA GLY A 211 20.50 -16.03 5.50
C GLY A 211 21.09 -15.04 4.49
N ALA A 212 21.19 -15.40 3.21
CA ALA A 212 21.69 -14.53 2.16
C ALA A 212 20.69 -13.40 1.87
N VAL A 213 21.18 -12.17 1.69
CA VAL A 213 20.33 -11.03 1.34
C VAL A 213 19.90 -11.16 -0.11
N VAL A 214 18.61 -11.29 -0.37
CA VAL A 214 18.07 -11.47 -1.73
C VAL A 214 17.41 -10.20 -2.28
N GLU A 215 16.96 -9.31 -1.41
CA GLU A 215 16.39 -8.02 -1.79
C GLU A 215 16.63 -7.00 -0.68
N VAL A 216 16.95 -5.77 -1.08
CA VAL A 216 16.84 -4.58 -0.22
C VAL A 216 15.86 -3.63 -0.88
N SER A 217 14.85 -3.16 -0.15
CA SER A 217 13.89 -2.22 -0.71
C SER A 217 13.68 -0.98 0.15
N ASP A 218 13.37 0.12 -0.52
CA ASP A 218 12.96 1.41 0.03
C ASP A 218 11.58 1.74 -0.52
N ASN A 219 10.58 1.71 0.35
CA ASN A 219 9.18 1.85 -0.03
C ASN A 219 8.60 3.11 0.58
N LEU A 220 8.10 4.01 -0.25
CA LEU A 220 7.34 5.17 0.18
C LEU A 220 5.86 4.86 0.14
N ILE A 221 5.20 4.93 1.29
CA ILE A 221 3.86 4.43 1.52
C ILE A 221 2.98 5.60 1.98
N ARG A 222 1.87 5.79 1.27
CA ARG A 222 0.88 6.81 1.58
C ARG A 222 0.13 6.50 2.87
N GLY A 223 0.34 7.34 3.90
CA GLY A 223 -0.30 7.19 5.22
C GLY A 223 -1.80 7.50 5.22
N ASP A 224 -2.29 8.20 4.19
CA ASP A 224 -3.72 8.41 3.96
C ASP A 224 -4.42 7.15 3.41
N ILE A 225 -3.67 6.17 2.89
CA ILE A 225 -4.16 4.87 2.38
C ILE A 225 -3.79 3.71 3.29
N TYR A 226 -2.64 3.76 3.97
CA TYR A 226 -2.15 2.67 4.81
C TYR A 226 -2.12 3.07 6.28
N ARG A 227 -2.45 2.10 7.13
CA ARG A 227 -2.25 2.16 8.58
C ARG A 227 -1.44 0.97 9.03
N PHE A 228 -0.40 1.19 9.83
CA PHE A 228 0.37 0.13 10.43
C PHE A 228 -0.17 -0.21 11.82
N THR A 229 -0.35 -1.49 12.11
CA THR A 229 -0.80 -1.97 13.43
C THR A 229 0.14 -3.06 13.91
N ILE A 230 0.59 -2.93 15.16
CA ILE A 230 1.32 -3.98 15.87
C ILE A 230 0.47 -4.46 17.03
N ARG A 231 0.25 -5.78 17.11
CA ARG A 231 -0.38 -6.40 18.27
C ARG A 231 0.72 -6.90 19.18
N ARG A 232 0.74 -6.42 20.42
CA ARG A 232 1.64 -6.90 21.47
C ARG A 232 0.81 -7.66 22.50
N GLN A 233 1.23 -8.86 22.84
CA GLN A 233 0.69 -9.55 24.01
C GLN A 233 1.45 -9.04 25.23
N VAL A 234 0.72 -8.52 26.21
CA VAL A 234 1.27 -8.27 27.53
C VAL A 234 1.18 -9.60 28.27
N GLY A 235 2.32 -10.21 28.59
CA GLY A 235 2.31 -11.42 29.42
C GLY A 235 1.68 -11.10 30.77
N SER A 236 0.84 -11.99 31.31
CA SER A 236 0.67 -12.02 32.76
C SER A 236 2.06 -12.32 33.32
N ALA A 237 2.57 -11.47 34.20
CA ALA A 237 3.71 -11.83 35.01
C ALA A 237 3.40 -13.20 35.64
N ALA A 238 4.22 -14.21 35.33
CA ALA A 238 4.14 -15.47 36.01
C ALA A 238 4.41 -15.20 37.50
N SER A 239 3.38 -15.44 38.30
CA SER A 239 3.43 -15.61 39.76
C SER A 239 4.34 -16.76 40.15
#